data_AF-A0A353X6L6-F1
#
_entry.id   AF-A0A353X6L6-F1
#
_cell.length_a   1.000
_cell.length_b   1.000
_cell.length_c   1.000
_cell.angle_alpha   90.00
_cell.angle_beta   90.00
_cell.angle_gamma   90.00
#
_symmetry.space_group_name_H-M   'P 1'
#
loop_
_entity.id
_entity.type
_entity.pdbx_description
1 polymer ?
#
loop_
_entity_poly.entity_id
_entity_poly.type
_entity_poly.pdbx_seq_one_letter_code
_entity_poly.pdbx_strand_id
1 'polypeptide(L)'
;MRFLFLVMFLLLAPLAVQAAEPPAHIKPEPITVDNPADLEDLNALRAVIAEISQSVTACMDAGGNPQDCQCQNYNNIKNFNVLYLQTLAAHPEWEGKIVFQNSVSEDGYAMGISTSFAGLQSQYEANHLLKCP
;
A
#
# COMPACT_ATOMS: atom_id res chain seq x y z
N MET A 1 66.83 -18.24 -37.79
CA MET A 1 66.90 -17.08 -36.88
C MET A 1 65.47 -16.58 -36.72
N ARG A 2 64.80 -17.01 -35.63
CA ARG A 2 64.56 -16.25 -34.39
C ARG A 2 63.40 -15.25 -34.57
N PHE A 3 62.52 -15.22 -33.55
CA PHE A 3 61.30 -14.42 -33.41
C PHE A 3 60.12 -15.01 -34.21
N LEU A 4 58.96 -15.39 -33.66
CA LEU A 4 58.29 -14.99 -32.42
C LEU A 4 57.43 -16.15 -31.89
N PHE A 5 57.93 -16.83 -30.87
CA PHE A 5 57.10 -17.42 -29.82
C PHE A 5 56.70 -16.26 -28.89
N LEU A 6 55.56 -15.58 -29.08
CA LEU A 6 55.00 -14.63 -28.07
C LEU A 6 53.70 -13.91 -28.54
N VAL A 7 52.67 -14.59 -29.02
CA VAL A 7 51.34 -13.95 -29.14
C VAL A 7 50.20 -14.92 -28.80
N MET A 8 50.41 -15.76 -27.79
CA MET A 8 49.40 -16.67 -27.26
C MET A 8 49.12 -16.34 -25.79
N PHE A 9 48.82 -15.08 -25.43
CA PHE A 9 48.41 -14.73 -24.05
C PHE A 9 47.79 -13.33 -23.87
N LEU A 10 47.03 -12.81 -24.85
CA LEU A 10 46.49 -11.43 -24.76
C LEU A 10 45.00 -11.28 -25.15
N LEU A 11 44.24 -12.37 -25.20
CA LEU A 11 42.81 -12.35 -25.55
C LEU A 11 41.89 -12.94 -24.47
N LEU A 12 42.30 -12.85 -23.20
CA LEU A 12 41.41 -13.01 -22.05
C LEU A 12 41.36 -11.68 -21.30
N ALA A 13 40.84 -10.64 -21.97
CA ALA A 13 40.36 -9.48 -21.25
C ALA A 13 39.07 -9.92 -20.54
N PRO A 14 39.02 -9.96 -19.20
CA PRO A 14 37.75 -10.12 -18.51
C PRO A 14 36.91 -8.90 -18.89
N LEU A 15 35.77 -9.14 -19.53
CA LEU A 15 34.68 -8.18 -19.54
C LEU A 15 34.35 -7.94 -18.07
N ALA A 16 34.89 -6.86 -17.51
CA ALA A 16 34.37 -6.28 -16.29
C ALA A 16 32.93 -5.93 -16.61
N VAL A 17 32.01 -6.84 -16.26
CA VAL A 17 30.61 -6.54 -16.11
C VAL A 17 30.58 -5.45 -15.05
N GLN A 18 30.57 -4.20 -15.51
CA GLN A 18 30.15 -3.07 -14.70
C GLN A 18 28.73 -3.45 -14.30
N ALA A 19 28.58 -3.93 -13.07
CA ALA A 19 27.30 -4.04 -12.43
C ALA A 19 26.72 -2.63 -12.47
N ALA A 20 25.83 -2.38 -13.43
CA ALA A 20 25.01 -1.19 -13.42
C ALA A 20 24.30 -1.23 -12.07
N GLU A 21 24.63 -0.30 -11.18
CA GLU A 21 23.92 -0.14 -9.93
C GLU A 21 22.43 -0.08 -10.27
N PRO A 22 21.59 -0.92 -9.63
CA PRO A 22 20.16 -0.86 -9.88
C PRO A 22 19.72 0.59 -9.68
N PRO A 23 18.89 1.14 -10.57
CA PRO A 23 18.46 2.53 -10.47
C PRO A 23 18.00 2.77 -9.04
N ALA A 24 18.61 3.75 -8.37
CA ALA A 24 18.27 4.11 -7.00
C ALA A 24 16.76 4.23 -6.94
N HIS A 25 16.11 3.29 -6.25
CA HIS A 25 14.67 3.32 -6.08
C HIS A 25 14.37 4.64 -5.38
N ILE A 26 13.89 5.63 -6.13
CA ILE A 26 13.38 6.88 -5.57
C ILE A 26 12.17 6.45 -4.75
N LYS A 27 12.37 6.23 -3.45
CA LYS A 27 11.29 5.96 -2.53
C LYS A 27 10.37 7.19 -2.63
N PRO A 28 9.09 7.04 -2.98
CA PRO A 28 8.17 8.17 -2.99
C PRO A 28 8.28 8.87 -1.65
N GLU A 29 8.51 10.19 -1.65
CA GLU A 29 8.51 10.93 -0.40
C GLU A 29 7.14 10.76 0.26
N PRO A 30 7.09 10.26 1.50
CA PRO A 30 5.85 10.07 2.22
C PRO A 30 5.19 11.42 2.52
N ILE A 31 3.87 11.48 2.38
CA ILE A 31 3.10 12.66 2.81
C ILE A 31 2.90 12.53 4.31
N THR A 32 3.48 13.44 5.10
CA THR A 32 3.25 13.49 6.55
C THR A 32 2.05 14.40 6.82
N VAL A 33 1.11 13.89 7.62
CA VAL A 33 -0.12 14.61 7.97
C VAL A 33 -0.13 14.89 9.47
N ASP A 34 -0.24 16.17 9.81
CA ASP A 34 -0.34 16.66 11.19
C ASP A 34 -1.60 17.54 11.41
N ASN A 35 -2.32 17.88 10.34
CA ASN A 35 -3.56 18.68 10.42
C ASN A 35 -4.71 17.86 11.04
N PRO A 36 -5.35 18.33 12.11
CA PRO A 36 -6.42 17.58 12.78
C PRO A 36 -7.58 17.12 11.89
N ALA A 37 -7.99 17.91 10.89
CA ALA A 37 -9.09 17.53 10.00
C ALA A 37 -8.70 16.35 9.11
N ASP A 38 -7.50 16.40 8.53
CA ASP A 38 -6.94 15.35 7.69
C ASP A 38 -6.70 14.06 8.50
N LEU A 39 -6.35 14.20 9.78
CA LEU A 39 -6.26 13.08 10.71
C LEU A 39 -7.63 12.46 11.00
N GLU A 40 -8.69 13.26 11.09
CA GLU A 40 -10.06 12.78 11.26
C GLU A 40 -10.51 11.97 10.03
N ASP A 41 -10.23 12.44 8.81
CA ASP A 41 -10.50 11.72 7.57
C ASP A 41 -9.80 10.34 7.55
N LEU A 42 -8.50 10.31 7.88
CA LEU A 42 -7.72 9.07 7.97
C LEU A 42 -8.25 8.13 9.07
N ASN A 43 -8.67 8.67 10.22
CA ASN A 43 -9.27 7.89 11.30
C ASN A 43 -10.60 7.26 10.87
N ALA A 44 -11.47 8.01 10.19
CA ALA A 44 -12.76 7.53 9.70
C ALA A 44 -12.59 6.37 8.71
N LEU A 45 -11.67 6.51 7.74
CA LEU A 45 -11.30 5.45 6.82
C LEU A 45 -10.78 4.20 7.55
N ARG A 46 -9.88 4.37 8.52
CA ARG A 46 -9.34 3.24 9.29
C ARG A 46 -10.41 2.55 10.13
N ALA A 47 -11.33 3.30 10.73
CA ALA A 47 -12.41 2.75 11.53
C ALA A 47 -13.34 1.84 10.69
N VAL A 48 -13.77 2.30 9.51
CA VAL A 48 -14.65 1.50 8.66
C VAL A 48 -13.94 0.25 8.12
N ILE A 49 -12.65 0.34 7.76
CA ILE A 49 -11.86 -0.82 7.32
C ILE A 49 -11.74 -1.84 8.47
N ALA A 50 -11.44 -1.38 9.68
CA ALA A 50 -11.34 -2.24 10.85
C ALA A 50 -12.67 -2.95 11.14
N GLU A 51 -13.79 -2.24 11.04
CA GLU A 51 -15.13 -2.80 11.23
C GLU A 51 -15.46 -3.86 10.17
N ILE A 52 -15.22 -3.57 8.88
CA ILE A 52 -15.41 -4.54 7.79
C ILE A 52 -14.55 -5.79 8.04
N SER A 53 -13.26 -5.60 8.33
CA SER A 53 -12.34 -6.71 8.55
C SER A 53 -12.79 -7.58 9.73
N GLN A 54 -13.16 -6.96 10.86
CA GLN A 54 -13.59 -7.70 12.05
C GLN A 54 -14.87 -8.48 11.77
N SER A 55 -15.89 -7.86 11.17
CA SER A 55 -17.17 -8.52 10.91
C SER A 55 -17.08 -9.61 9.85
N VAL A 56 -16.31 -9.39 8.79
CA VAL A 56 -16.10 -10.41 7.74
C VAL A 56 -15.33 -11.59 8.31
N THR A 57 -14.25 -11.35 9.06
CA THR A 57 -13.49 -12.41 9.73
C THR A 57 -14.36 -13.18 10.71
N ALA A 58 -15.13 -12.49 11.58
CA ALA A 58 -16.02 -13.14 12.53
C ALA A 58 -17.08 -14.03 11.85
N CYS A 59 -17.64 -13.56 10.72
CA CYS A 59 -18.58 -14.37 9.93
C CYS A 59 -17.91 -15.61 9.33
N MET A 60 -16.70 -15.47 8.79
CA MET A 60 -15.93 -16.59 8.24
C MET A 60 -15.54 -17.60 9.32
N ASP A 61 -15.13 -17.14 10.50
CA ASP A 61 -14.79 -17.98 11.66
C ASP A 61 -16.01 -18.74 12.18
N ALA A 62 -17.22 -18.18 12.02
CA ALA A 62 -18.48 -18.86 12.31
C ALA A 62 -18.90 -19.89 11.23
N GLY A 63 -18.06 -20.11 10.20
CA GLY A 63 -18.31 -21.05 9.11
C GLY A 63 -19.08 -20.46 7.92
N GLY A 64 -19.30 -19.14 7.88
CA GLY A 64 -19.86 -18.46 6.73
C GLY A 64 -18.93 -18.52 5.52
N ASN A 65 -19.49 -18.58 4.30
CA ASN A 65 -18.67 -18.48 3.11
C ASN A 65 -18.25 -17.00 2.86
N PRO A 66 -17.11 -16.75 2.21
CA PRO A 66 -16.58 -15.39 2.07
C PRO A 66 -17.51 -14.40 1.38
N GLN A 67 -18.24 -14.83 0.34
CA GLN A 67 -19.13 -13.95 -0.41
C GLN A 67 -20.33 -13.50 0.43
N ASP A 68 -20.98 -14.43 1.12
CA ASP A 68 -22.10 -14.12 2.01
C ASP A 68 -21.65 -13.22 3.17
N CYS A 69 -20.46 -13.48 3.73
CA CYS A 69 -19.90 -12.65 4.80
C CYS A 69 -19.61 -11.21 4.35
N GLN A 70 -19.10 -11.02 3.14
CA GLN A 70 -18.95 -9.69 2.55
C GLN A 70 -20.31 -9.04 2.31
N CYS A 71 -21.30 -9.80 1.84
CA CYS A 71 -22.63 -9.27 1.55
C CYS A 71 -23.44 -8.90 2.80
N GLN A 72 -23.28 -9.62 3.91
CA GLN A 72 -23.84 -9.22 5.20
C GLN A 72 -23.26 -7.87 5.68
N ASN A 73 -22.04 -7.53 5.26
CA ASN A 73 -21.36 -6.28 5.59
C ASN A 73 -21.40 -5.24 4.46
N TYR A 74 -22.29 -5.42 3.47
CA TYR A 74 -22.31 -4.61 2.25
C TYR A 74 -22.51 -3.11 2.53
N ASN A 75 -23.27 -2.74 3.56
CA ASN A 75 -23.46 -1.33 3.93
C ASN A 75 -22.16 -0.67 4.41
N ASN A 76 -21.34 -1.39 5.17
CA ASN A 76 -20.04 -0.89 5.62
C ASN A 76 -19.07 -0.78 4.44
N ILE A 77 -19.11 -1.74 3.52
CA ILE A 77 -18.35 -1.69 2.26
C ILE A 77 -18.76 -0.47 1.42
N LYS A 78 -20.06 -0.17 1.30
CA LYS A 78 -20.54 1.05 0.65
C LYS A 78 -20.07 2.31 1.36
N ASN A 79 -20.11 2.33 2.68
CA ASN A 79 -19.63 3.46 3.47
C ASN A 79 -18.13 3.70 3.25
N PHE A 80 -17.31 2.65 3.24
CA PHE A 80 -15.91 2.71 2.86
C PHE A 80 -15.73 3.34 1.48
N ASN A 81 -16.49 2.90 0.47
CA ASN A 81 -16.40 3.46 -0.88
C ASN A 81 -16.71 4.96 -0.92
N VAL A 82 -17.71 5.42 -0.16
CA VAL A 82 -18.07 6.83 -0.06
C VAL A 82 -16.96 7.63 0.61
N LEU A 83 -16.47 7.17 1.77
CA LEU A 83 -15.40 7.83 2.51
C LEU A 83 -14.12 7.92 1.68
N TYR A 84 -13.74 6.85 0.99
CA TYR A 84 -12.55 6.83 0.14
C TYR A 84 -12.60 7.91 -0.97
N LEU A 85 -13.73 8.01 -1.67
CA LEU A 85 -13.91 9.01 -2.72
C LEU A 85 -13.96 10.44 -2.15
N GLN A 86 -14.59 10.63 -1.00
CA GLN A 86 -14.64 11.93 -0.33
C GLN A 86 -13.25 12.38 0.12
N THR A 87 -12.47 11.49 0.73
CA THR A 87 -11.09 11.78 1.15
C THR A 87 -10.21 12.12 -0.05
N LEU A 88 -10.30 11.39 -1.17
CA LEU A 88 -9.55 11.75 -2.38
C LEU A 88 -10.03 13.03 -3.05
N ALA A 89 -11.31 13.38 -2.94
CA ALA A 89 -11.81 14.66 -3.43
C ALA A 89 -11.27 15.84 -2.59
N ALA A 90 -11.10 15.65 -1.28
CA ALA A 90 -10.51 16.63 -0.38
C ALA A 90 -8.98 16.73 -0.53
N HIS A 91 -8.31 15.60 -0.71
CA HIS A 91 -6.85 15.46 -0.75
C HIS A 91 -6.38 14.73 -2.02
N PRO A 92 -6.56 15.34 -3.21
CA PRO A 92 -6.26 14.68 -4.49
C PRO A 92 -4.79 14.28 -4.62
N GLU A 93 -3.88 14.96 -3.92
CA GLU A 93 -2.45 14.65 -3.92
C GLU A 93 -2.09 13.33 -3.20
N TRP A 94 -3.04 12.72 -2.48
CA TRP A 94 -2.84 11.44 -1.81
C TRP A 94 -3.05 10.23 -2.73
N GLU A 95 -3.60 10.44 -3.92
CA GLU A 95 -3.90 9.37 -4.89
C GLU A 95 -2.64 8.53 -5.20
N GLY A 96 -2.75 7.21 -4.99
CA GLY A 96 -1.64 6.26 -5.21
C GLY A 96 -0.43 6.42 -4.28
N LYS A 97 -0.52 7.27 -3.24
CA LYS A 97 0.58 7.51 -2.29
C LYS A 97 0.42 6.72 -1.00
N ILE A 98 1.50 6.74 -0.20
CA ILE A 98 1.46 6.33 1.21
C ILE A 98 1.44 7.61 2.04
N VAL A 99 0.41 7.74 2.87
CA VAL A 99 0.21 8.85 3.80
C VAL A 99 0.62 8.40 5.19
N PHE A 100 1.47 9.17 5.85
CA PHE A 100 2.01 8.89 7.17
C PHE A 100 1.43 9.86 8.19
N GLN A 101 0.97 9.31 9.30
CA GLN A 101 0.54 10.04 10.47
C GLN A 101 1.52 9.74 11.60
N ASN A 102 2.03 10.80 12.23
CA ASN A 102 2.69 10.66 13.52
C ASN A 102 1.61 10.56 14.61
N SER A 103 1.78 9.59 15.49
CA SER A 103 0.95 9.38 16.68
C SER A 103 1.84 9.12 17.88
N VAL A 104 1.28 9.23 19.07
CA VAL A 104 1.95 8.85 20.32
C VAL A 104 1.04 7.83 21.00
N SER A 105 1.59 6.69 21.39
CA SER A 105 0.85 5.69 22.16
C SER A 105 0.45 6.22 23.54
N GLU A 106 -0.49 5.55 24.20
CA GLU A 106 -0.86 5.89 25.58
C GLU A 106 0.35 5.84 26.55
N ASP A 107 1.33 4.98 26.25
CA ASP A 107 2.59 4.85 27.00
C ASP A 107 3.66 5.91 26.63
N GLY A 108 3.35 6.85 25.74
CA GLY A 108 4.24 7.94 25.35
C GLY A 108 5.25 7.59 24.25
N TYR A 109 5.13 6.44 23.58
CA TYR A 109 6.01 6.08 22.47
C TYR A 109 5.53 6.71 21.16
N ALA A 110 6.44 7.34 20.43
CA ALA A 110 6.16 7.80 19.07
C ALA A 110 5.87 6.61 18.15
N MET A 111 4.73 6.65 17.47
CA MET A 111 4.28 5.65 16.52
C MET A 111 4.02 6.31 15.17
N GLY A 112 4.45 5.67 14.09
CA GLY A 112 4.07 6.04 12.74
C GLY A 112 2.95 5.14 12.24
N ILE A 113 1.83 5.71 11.84
CA ILE A 113 0.76 4.98 11.15
C ILE A 113 0.85 5.33 9.66
N SER A 114 0.85 4.31 8.80
CA SER A 114 0.86 4.51 7.35
C SER A 114 -0.43 4.01 6.72
N THR A 115 -0.98 4.78 5.79
CA THR A 115 -2.16 4.45 5.00
C THR A 115 -1.79 4.46 3.52
N SER A 116 -1.94 3.32 2.85
CA SER A 116 -1.63 3.18 1.41
C SER A 116 -2.87 3.43 0.57
N PHE A 117 -2.96 4.58 -0.09
CA PHE A 117 -4.10 4.91 -0.96
C PHE A 117 -4.13 4.07 -2.24
N ALA A 118 -2.99 3.55 -2.69
CA ALA A 118 -2.96 2.52 -3.74
C ALA A 118 -3.63 1.22 -3.28
N GLY A 119 -3.45 0.82 -2.02
CA GLY A 119 -4.13 -0.33 -1.44
C GLY A 119 -5.63 -0.10 -1.27
N LEU A 120 -6.03 1.09 -0.84
CA LEU A 120 -7.44 1.48 -0.74
C LEU A 120 -8.13 1.52 -2.11
N GLN A 121 -7.43 1.99 -3.15
CA GLN A 121 -7.93 1.96 -4.52
C GLN A 121 -8.26 0.54 -4.97
N SER A 122 -7.34 -0.41 -4.77
CA SER A 122 -7.57 -1.80 -5.15
C SER A 122 -8.77 -2.41 -4.42
N GLN A 123 -8.97 -2.08 -3.13
CA GLN A 123 -10.16 -2.49 -2.38
C GLN A 123 -11.44 -1.86 -2.94
N TYR A 124 -11.42 -0.55 -3.21
CA TYR A 124 -12.54 0.16 -3.82
C TYR A 124 -12.95 -0.47 -5.17
N GLU A 125 -11.97 -0.77 -6.04
CA GLU A 125 -12.21 -1.42 -7.33
C GLU A 125 -12.77 -2.85 -7.17
N ALA A 126 -12.25 -3.63 -6.22
CA ALA A 126 -12.74 -4.98 -5.93
C ALA A 126 -14.20 -4.97 -5.42
N ASN A 127 -14.57 -3.98 -4.61
CA ASN A 127 -15.92 -3.84 -4.08
C ASN A 127 -16.98 -3.65 -5.17
N HIS A 128 -16.62 -3.10 -6.34
CA HIS A 128 -17.55 -2.92 -7.46
C HIS A 128 -17.86 -4.22 -8.20
N LEU A 129 -17.02 -5.23 -8.01
CA LEU A 129 -17.24 -6.57 -8.54
C LEU A 129 -18.10 -7.42 -7.60
N LEU A 130 -18.31 -6.97 -6.36
CA LEU A 130 -19.13 -7.66 -5.37
C LEU A 130 -20.60 -7.64 -5.79
N LYS A 131 -21.15 -8.84 -6.01
CA LYS A 131 -22.57 -9.05 -6.33
C LYS A 131 -23.25 -9.63 -5.11
N CYS A 132 -23.99 -8.78 -4.40
CA CYS A 132 -24.84 -9.20 -3.30
C CYS A 132 -26.29 -9.32 -3.78
N PRO A 133 -26.95 -10.45 -3.47
CA PRO A 133 -28.34 -10.68 -3.84
C PRO A 133 -29.31 -9.75 -3.10
#